data_AF-A0AAU8ICR6-F1
#
_entry.id   AF-A0AAU8ICR6-F1
#
_cell.length_a   1.000
_cell.length_b   1.000
_cell.length_c   1.000
_cell.angle_alpha   90.00
_cell.angle_beta   90.00
_cell.angle_gamma   90.00
#
_symmetry.space_group_name_H-M   'P 1'
#
loop_
_entity.id
_entity.type
_entity.pdbx_description
1 polymer ?
#
loop_
_entity_poly.entity_id
_entity_poly.type
_entity_poly.pdbx_seq_one_letter_code
_entity_poly.pdbx_strand_id
1 'polypeptide(L)'
;MKLLTHMTCCFLILSALLIETAVGKEKSADEPLRERKALYLKTSALTGVPWEFLAGCDQYARMSTRKQTSEPLIALHFSKREWAGLANPNEEDQNPLSIAFFGGSGLDGNGDGKSDRENPEDRLFAFAQWIAAEGPGQDNNRIAAWKFFRRGKAVEMIDGFSRLYSHYNTLDLSAHAFPLSLAAHYDYQSTWGSRRGWGGLRIHEGTDLFADYGTPVRSTGYGIIEMIGWNKYGGWRIGIRDIRGNYHYFAHLKGYAPHLQKGHIVEPGQEIGYVGSSGYGPPGTMGKFPPHLHYGLYLDNGKTEFSVDPYPVLRVWEREERAKKKATH
;
A
#
# COMPACT_ATOMS: atom_id res chain seq x y z
N MET A 1 -20.66 69.42 -58.78
CA MET A 1 -21.32 70.38 -57.89
C MET A 1 -21.96 69.61 -56.74
N LYS A 2 -21.50 69.87 -55.50
CA LYS A 2 -22.12 69.58 -54.18
C LYS A 2 -22.42 68.11 -53.83
N LEU A 3 -21.69 67.48 -52.91
CA LEU A 3 -21.67 67.59 -51.43
C LEU A 3 -22.72 66.72 -50.70
N LEU A 4 -22.18 65.90 -49.78
CA LEU A 4 -22.69 65.52 -48.45
C LEU A 4 -23.77 64.42 -48.39
N THR A 5 -23.76 63.42 -47.47
CA THR A 5 -23.21 63.29 -46.10
C THR A 5 -23.32 61.81 -45.72
N HIS A 6 -22.46 61.25 -44.85
CA HIS A 6 -22.72 60.23 -43.79
C HIS A 6 -21.35 59.84 -43.21
N MET A 7 -20.87 60.58 -42.21
CA MET A 7 -21.04 60.33 -40.77
C MET A 7 -20.18 59.17 -40.26
N THR A 8 -19.04 59.58 -39.71
CA THR A 8 -18.08 58.91 -38.83
C THR A 8 -18.67 57.92 -37.82
N CYS A 9 -18.00 56.78 -37.65
CA CYS A 9 -17.93 56.10 -36.36
C CYS A 9 -16.48 55.64 -36.11
N CYS A 10 -15.75 56.43 -35.32
CA CYS A 10 -14.56 56.00 -34.61
C CYS A 10 -15.02 55.28 -33.33
N PHE A 11 -14.62 54.03 -33.12
CA PHE A 11 -14.55 53.44 -31.78
C PHE A 11 -13.32 52.53 -31.67
N LEU A 12 -12.30 53.12 -31.05
CA LEU A 12 -11.46 52.61 -29.96
C LEU A 12 -10.59 51.35 -30.11
N ILE A 13 -9.37 51.59 -29.64
CA ILE A 13 -8.14 50.80 -29.55
C ILE A 13 -8.15 49.92 -28.27
N LEU A 14 -7.34 48.85 -28.30
CA LEU A 14 -6.76 48.09 -27.17
C LEU A 14 -7.68 47.14 -26.37
N SER A 15 -7.38 45.83 -26.42
CA SER A 15 -6.81 45.09 -25.27
C SER A 15 -6.68 43.58 -25.55
N ALA A 16 -5.57 43.01 -25.04
CA ALA A 16 -5.28 41.58 -24.78
C ALA A 16 -5.21 40.65 -26.02
N LEU A 17 -4.05 40.25 -26.56
CA LEU A 17 -2.94 39.49 -25.94
C LEU A 17 -3.38 38.47 -24.89
N LEU A 18 -3.02 37.21 -25.15
CA LEU A 18 -3.02 36.04 -24.25
C LEU A 18 -4.39 35.38 -24.01
N ILE A 19 -4.72 34.45 -24.89
CA ILE A 19 -5.37 33.20 -24.47
C ILE A 19 -4.50 32.05 -24.98
N GLU A 20 -3.26 31.98 -24.49
CA GLU A 20 -2.68 30.66 -24.21
C GLU A 20 -3.44 30.14 -23.00
N THR A 21 -4.55 29.45 -23.26
CA THR A 21 -5.12 28.59 -22.24
C THR A 21 -4.09 27.53 -21.97
N ALA A 22 -3.46 27.64 -20.80
CA ALA A 22 -2.63 26.62 -20.21
C ALA A 22 -3.41 25.30 -20.27
N VAL A 23 -3.06 24.45 -21.24
CA VAL A 23 -3.31 23.02 -21.17
C VAL A 23 -2.33 22.49 -20.11
N GLY A 24 -2.59 22.83 -18.85
CA GLY A 24 -2.19 21.98 -17.76
C GLY A 24 -3.05 20.75 -17.88
N LYS A 25 -2.54 19.71 -18.56
CA LYS A 25 -3.04 18.36 -18.33
C LYS A 25 -2.83 18.10 -16.84
N GLU A 26 -3.87 18.27 -16.03
CA GLU A 26 -3.94 17.56 -14.76
C GLU A 26 -3.72 16.10 -15.11
N LYS A 27 -2.54 15.59 -14.75
CA LYS A 27 -2.24 14.17 -14.91
C LYS A 27 -3.39 13.40 -14.25
N SER A 28 -4.03 12.48 -14.98
CA SER A 28 -5.11 11.71 -14.35
C SER A 28 -4.54 10.98 -13.12
N ALA A 29 -5.38 10.71 -12.11
CA ALA A 29 -4.93 10.00 -10.90
C ALA A 29 -4.22 8.65 -11.20
N ASP A 30 -4.48 8.08 -12.39
CA ASP A 30 -3.87 6.84 -12.87
C ASP A 30 -2.51 7.02 -13.56
N GLU A 31 -2.17 8.23 -13.99
CA GLU A 31 -0.98 8.49 -14.79
C GLU A 31 0.33 8.17 -14.04
N PRO A 32 0.50 8.53 -12.74
CA PRO A 32 1.68 8.13 -11.97
C PRO A 32 1.81 6.61 -11.81
N LEU A 33 0.69 5.89 -11.63
CA LEU A 33 0.70 4.43 -11.52
C LEU A 33 1.08 3.77 -12.85
N ARG A 34 0.60 4.32 -13.96
CA ARG A 34 0.93 3.85 -15.30
C ARG A 34 2.41 4.08 -15.63
N GLU A 35 2.93 5.27 -15.34
CA GLU A 35 4.36 5.59 -15.51
C GLU A 35 5.24 4.64 -14.68
N ARG A 36 4.85 4.41 -13.42
CA ARG A 36 5.56 3.52 -12.51
C ARG A 36 5.57 2.07 -13.01
N LYS A 37 4.41 1.55 -13.44
CA LYS A 37 4.31 0.19 -13.99
C LYS A 37 5.14 0.05 -15.27
N ALA A 38 5.11 1.05 -16.15
CA ALA A 38 5.92 1.05 -17.37
C ALA A 38 7.42 0.97 -17.04
N LEU A 39 7.87 1.71 -16.03
CA LEU A 39 9.26 1.68 -15.59
C LEU A 39 9.64 0.30 -15.02
N TYR A 40 8.80 -0.32 -14.18
CA TYR A 40 9.06 -1.69 -13.71
C TYR A 40 9.17 -2.71 -14.84
N LEU A 41 8.28 -2.61 -15.84
CA LEU A 41 8.30 -3.50 -17.01
C LEU A 41 9.57 -3.31 -17.84
N LYS A 42 9.97 -2.04 -18.09
CA LYS A 42 11.23 -1.72 -18.78
C LYS A 42 12.43 -2.30 -18.03
N THR A 43 12.55 -2.02 -16.74
CA THR A 43 13.66 -2.52 -15.92
C THR A 43 13.66 -4.06 -15.85
N SER A 44 12.49 -4.67 -15.74
CA SER A 44 12.34 -6.12 -15.74
C SER A 44 12.85 -6.74 -17.04
N ALA A 45 12.51 -6.16 -18.19
CA ALA A 45 13.00 -6.61 -19.49
C ALA A 45 14.53 -6.49 -19.64
N LEU A 46 15.14 -5.47 -19.02
CA LEU A 46 16.59 -5.23 -19.10
C LEU A 46 17.41 -6.12 -18.15
N THR A 47 16.85 -6.47 -16.98
CA THR A 47 17.59 -7.13 -15.89
C THR A 47 17.18 -8.57 -15.64
N GLY A 48 16.03 -9.01 -16.16
CA GLY A 48 15.44 -10.32 -15.90
C GLY A 48 14.78 -10.45 -14.52
N VAL A 49 14.81 -9.42 -13.68
CA VAL A 49 14.11 -9.39 -12.39
C VAL A 49 12.61 -9.21 -12.64
N PRO A 50 11.71 -10.04 -12.09
CA PRO A 50 10.27 -9.89 -12.31
C PRO A 50 9.74 -8.51 -11.89
N TRP A 51 8.90 -7.89 -12.72
CA TRP A 51 8.37 -6.54 -12.45
C TRP A 51 7.55 -6.49 -11.16
N GLU A 52 6.87 -7.58 -10.79
CA GLU A 52 6.10 -7.70 -9.55
C GLU A 52 7.00 -7.68 -8.32
N PHE A 53 8.21 -8.24 -8.46
CA PHE A 53 9.20 -8.21 -7.40
C PHE A 53 9.79 -6.81 -7.23
N LEU A 54 10.12 -6.14 -8.33
CA LEU A 54 10.53 -4.74 -8.32
C LEU A 54 9.44 -3.84 -7.71
N ALA A 55 8.18 -4.03 -8.11
CA ALA A 55 7.04 -3.30 -7.57
C ALA A 55 6.84 -3.56 -6.06
N GLY A 56 6.99 -4.82 -5.62
CA GLY A 56 6.90 -5.18 -4.20
C GLY A 56 7.99 -4.51 -3.35
N CYS A 57 9.24 -4.51 -3.83
CA CYS A 57 10.36 -3.82 -3.17
C CYS A 57 10.12 -2.30 -3.07
N ASP A 58 9.69 -1.68 -4.17
CA ASP A 58 9.42 -0.25 -4.20
C ASP A 58 8.21 0.13 -3.34
N GLN A 59 7.17 -0.70 -3.31
CA GLN A 59 6.02 -0.51 -2.42
C GLN A 59 6.42 -0.61 -0.95
N TYR A 60 7.28 -1.55 -0.57
CA TYR A 60 7.83 -1.63 0.78
C TYR A 60 8.67 -0.39 1.13
N ALA A 61 9.53 0.06 0.21
CA ALA A 61 10.28 1.30 0.39
C ALA A 61 9.33 2.49 0.66
N ARG A 62 8.27 2.62 -0.14
CA ARG A 62 7.26 3.68 -0.02
C ARG A 62 6.58 3.73 1.34
N MET A 63 6.18 2.58 1.91
CA MET A 63 5.58 2.53 3.25
C MET A 63 6.59 2.76 4.38
N SER A 64 7.85 2.36 4.19
CA SER A 64 8.89 2.42 5.24
C SER A 64 9.57 3.79 5.35
N THR A 65 9.50 4.62 4.30
CA THR A 65 10.03 5.98 4.34
C THR A 65 9.12 6.95 5.11
N ARG A 66 9.72 7.91 5.83
CA ARG A 66 8.96 8.99 6.49
C ARG A 66 8.15 9.77 5.45
N LYS A 67 6.95 10.20 5.83
CA LYS A 67 6.01 10.98 5.02
C LYS A 67 6.73 12.12 4.29
N GLN A 68 7.06 11.91 3.01
CA GLN A 68 7.66 12.93 2.15
C GLN A 68 6.57 13.93 1.73
N THR A 69 6.97 15.17 1.40
CA THR A 69 6.07 16.23 0.96
C THR A 69 5.45 15.96 -0.40
N SER A 70 6.08 15.13 -1.23
CA SER A 70 5.57 14.63 -2.50
C SER A 70 5.90 13.15 -2.65
N GLU A 71 5.04 12.39 -3.31
CA GLU A 71 5.25 10.96 -3.54
C GLU A 71 6.16 10.75 -4.77
N PRO A 72 7.38 10.21 -4.60
CA PRO A 72 8.28 10.01 -5.73
C PRO A 72 7.77 8.88 -6.63
N LEU A 73 8.16 8.92 -7.92
CA LEU A 73 7.84 7.85 -8.87
C LEU A 73 8.34 6.50 -8.34
N ILE A 74 9.61 6.46 -7.92
CA ILE A 74 10.29 5.35 -7.26
C ILE A 74 10.73 5.78 -5.86
N ALA A 75 10.32 5.03 -4.84
CA ALA A 75 10.59 5.27 -3.43
C ALA A 75 11.86 4.56 -2.92
N LEU A 76 12.41 3.62 -3.69
CA LEU A 76 13.75 3.06 -3.41
C LEU A 76 14.78 4.18 -3.25
N HIS A 77 15.62 4.05 -2.22
CA HIS A 77 16.59 5.06 -1.84
C HIS A 77 17.93 4.42 -1.49
N PHE A 78 19.00 5.00 -2.01
CA PHE A 78 20.38 4.69 -1.67
C PHE A 78 20.96 5.88 -0.91
N SER A 79 21.77 5.64 0.12
CA SER A 79 22.58 6.72 0.68
C SER A 79 23.62 7.19 -0.34
N LYS A 80 24.10 8.43 -0.20
CA LYS A 80 25.12 8.98 -1.09
C LYS A 80 26.37 8.09 -1.17
N ARG A 81 26.78 7.53 -0.03
CA ARG A 81 27.94 6.63 0.08
C ARG A 81 27.71 5.26 -0.53
N GLU A 82 26.51 4.68 -0.39
CA GLU A 82 26.17 3.43 -1.08
C GLU A 82 26.12 3.63 -2.60
N TRP A 83 25.63 4.79 -3.04
CA TRP A 83 25.55 5.14 -4.46
C TRP A 83 26.94 5.37 -5.07
N ALA A 84 27.73 6.30 -4.53
CA ALA A 84 29.02 6.70 -5.08
C ALA A 84 30.18 5.75 -4.75
N GLY A 85 30.04 4.94 -3.69
CA GLY A 85 31.09 4.06 -3.15
C GLY A 85 31.70 4.63 -1.85
N LEU A 86 31.94 3.76 -0.87
CA LEU A 86 32.40 4.17 0.48
C LEU A 86 33.72 4.95 0.49
N ALA A 87 34.58 4.71 -0.51
CA ALA A 87 35.89 5.34 -0.64
C ALA A 87 35.92 6.49 -1.66
N ASN A 88 34.78 6.82 -2.29
CA ASN A 88 34.73 7.90 -3.26
C ASN A 88 34.80 9.25 -2.54
N PRO A 89 35.79 10.12 -2.85
CA PRO A 89 35.89 11.44 -2.23
C PRO A 89 34.75 12.38 -2.65
N ASN A 90 34.06 12.09 -3.76
CA ASN A 90 32.89 12.83 -4.21
C ASN A 90 31.61 12.00 -3.99
N GLU A 91 30.86 12.31 -2.94
CA GLU A 91 29.59 11.62 -2.64
C GLU A 91 28.45 11.96 -3.62
N GLU A 92 28.61 12.99 -4.46
CA GLU A 92 27.66 13.39 -5.52
C GLU A 92 28.17 13.04 -6.92
N ASP A 93 29.09 12.08 -7.02
CA ASP A 93 29.59 11.61 -8.30
C ASP A 93 28.44 11.08 -9.17
N GLN A 94 28.41 11.52 -10.43
CA GLN A 94 27.46 11.09 -11.44
C GLN A 94 28.14 10.34 -12.59
N ASN A 95 29.47 10.16 -12.56
CA ASN A 95 30.20 9.43 -13.60
C ASN A 95 30.14 7.92 -13.32
N PRO A 96 29.48 7.10 -14.17
CA PRO A 96 29.31 5.67 -13.90
C PRO A 96 30.63 4.90 -13.75
N LEU A 97 31.68 5.26 -14.50
CA LEU A 97 32.97 4.58 -14.43
C LEU A 97 33.71 4.89 -13.12
N SER A 98 33.65 6.14 -12.67
CA SER A 98 34.23 6.57 -11.39
C SER A 98 33.50 5.91 -10.22
N ILE A 99 32.16 5.92 -10.24
CA ILE A 99 31.34 5.23 -9.24
C ILE A 99 31.69 3.74 -9.16
N ALA A 100 31.76 3.05 -10.30
CA ALA A 100 32.12 1.64 -10.36
C ALA A 100 33.55 1.38 -9.84
N PHE A 101 34.52 2.26 -10.15
CA PHE A 101 35.89 2.18 -9.64
C PHE A 101 35.95 2.19 -8.11
N PHE A 102 35.10 2.99 -7.46
CA PHE A 102 34.98 3.05 -6.00
C PHE A 102 34.02 2.01 -5.40
N GLY A 103 33.50 1.08 -6.21
CA GLY A 103 32.56 0.05 -5.77
C GLY A 103 31.19 0.59 -5.35
N GLY A 104 30.78 1.73 -5.90
CA GLY A 104 29.45 2.28 -5.72
C GLY A 104 28.37 1.48 -6.46
N SER A 105 27.13 1.61 -6.01
CA SER A 105 25.97 0.93 -6.62
C SER A 105 25.33 1.72 -7.77
N GLY A 106 25.71 2.98 -7.96
CA GLY A 106 25.12 3.85 -8.98
C GLY A 106 25.36 3.35 -10.39
N LEU A 107 24.31 3.32 -11.20
CA LEU A 107 24.33 2.94 -12.61
C LEU A 107 23.44 3.91 -13.42
N ASP A 108 23.82 4.15 -14.67
CA ASP A 108 23.04 4.89 -15.67
C ASP A 108 21.94 3.98 -16.23
N GLY A 109 20.70 4.19 -15.76
CA GLY A 109 19.54 3.38 -16.14
C GLY A 109 18.77 3.92 -17.34
N ASN A 110 18.85 5.23 -17.58
CA ASN A 110 18.14 5.88 -18.69
C ASN A 110 19.01 6.04 -19.96
N GLY A 111 20.32 5.81 -19.85
CA GLY A 111 21.29 5.87 -20.94
C GLY A 111 21.75 7.29 -21.30
N ASP A 112 21.64 8.26 -20.39
CA ASP A 112 22.01 9.66 -20.65
C ASP A 112 23.50 9.98 -20.38
N GLY A 113 24.26 8.96 -19.97
CA GLY A 113 25.68 9.06 -19.64
C GLY A 113 25.96 9.44 -18.19
N LYS A 114 24.92 9.59 -17.36
CA LYS A 114 25.04 9.93 -15.93
C LYS A 114 24.37 8.86 -15.07
N SER A 115 24.96 8.63 -13.90
CA SER A 115 24.39 7.82 -12.83
C SER A 115 23.86 8.75 -11.75
N ASP A 116 22.65 9.26 -11.92
CA ASP A 116 22.02 10.24 -11.02
C ASP A 116 21.14 9.56 -9.96
N ARG A 117 21.55 9.69 -8.70
CA ARG A 117 20.82 9.15 -7.55
C ARG A 117 19.40 9.71 -7.41
N GLU A 118 19.12 10.92 -7.90
CA GLU A 118 17.78 11.50 -7.82
C GLU A 118 16.86 11.03 -8.95
N ASN A 119 17.44 10.55 -10.05
CA ASN A 119 16.70 9.99 -11.18
C ASN A 119 16.02 8.65 -10.78
N PRO A 120 14.69 8.51 -10.95
CA PRO A 120 13.98 7.30 -10.56
C PRO A 120 14.34 6.07 -11.41
N GLU A 121 14.71 6.27 -12.67
CA GLU A 121 15.09 5.20 -13.59
C GLU A 121 16.47 4.63 -13.25
N ASP A 122 17.45 5.49 -12.98
CA ASP A 122 18.78 5.07 -12.51
C ASP A 122 18.68 4.31 -11.20
N ARG A 123 17.90 4.82 -10.22
CA ARG A 123 17.69 4.16 -8.93
C ARG A 123 17.09 2.77 -9.07
N LEU A 124 16.03 2.65 -9.88
CA LEU A 124 15.35 1.37 -10.06
C LEU A 124 16.24 0.39 -10.83
N PHE A 125 16.97 0.86 -11.84
CA PHE A 125 17.91 0.04 -12.60
C PHE A 125 19.08 -0.45 -11.73
N ALA A 126 19.71 0.44 -10.97
CA ALA A 126 20.76 0.09 -10.00
C ALA A 126 20.27 -0.97 -8.99
N PHE A 127 19.06 -0.78 -8.45
CA PHE A 127 18.46 -1.74 -7.53
C PHE A 127 18.15 -3.09 -8.20
N ALA A 128 17.64 -3.08 -9.44
CA ALA A 128 17.36 -4.31 -10.16
C ALA A 128 18.65 -5.08 -10.51
N GLN A 129 19.73 -4.38 -10.86
CA GLN A 129 21.05 -4.99 -11.08
C GLN A 129 21.63 -5.57 -9.78
N TRP A 130 21.43 -4.90 -8.64
CA TRP A 130 21.76 -5.44 -7.33
C TRP A 130 21.04 -6.77 -7.06
N ILE A 131 19.75 -6.87 -7.41
CA ILE A 131 19.00 -8.13 -7.29
C ILE A 131 19.55 -9.18 -8.26
N ALA A 132 19.73 -8.81 -9.52
CA ALA A 132 20.20 -9.72 -10.57
C ALA A 132 21.58 -10.32 -10.26
N ALA A 133 22.44 -9.61 -9.51
CA ALA A 133 23.74 -10.09 -9.07
C ALA A 133 23.67 -11.30 -8.11
N GLU A 134 22.55 -11.51 -7.39
CA GLU A 134 22.35 -12.72 -6.58
C GLU A 134 21.97 -13.95 -7.44
N GLY A 135 21.62 -13.74 -8.71
CA GLY A 135 21.19 -14.77 -9.64
C GLY A 135 19.66 -14.87 -9.77
N PRO A 136 19.17 -15.63 -10.76
CA PRO A 136 17.74 -15.76 -11.03
C PRO A 136 17.03 -16.58 -9.95
N GLY A 137 15.71 -16.37 -9.81
CA GLY A 137 14.84 -17.19 -8.99
C GLY A 137 14.37 -16.52 -7.69
N GLN A 138 13.28 -17.04 -7.14
CA GLN A 138 12.59 -16.43 -6.01
C GLN A 138 13.45 -16.38 -4.74
N ASP A 139 14.23 -17.41 -4.45
CA ASP A 139 15.07 -17.42 -3.24
C ASP A 139 16.20 -16.39 -3.32
N ASN A 140 16.83 -16.23 -4.49
CA ASN A 140 17.86 -15.22 -4.72
C ASN A 140 17.28 -13.80 -4.63
N ASN A 141 16.09 -13.58 -5.18
CA ASN A 141 15.33 -12.34 -5.00
C ASN A 141 15.11 -12.02 -3.51
N ARG A 142 14.68 -13.01 -2.72
CA ARG A 142 14.46 -12.86 -1.27
C ARG A 142 15.76 -12.58 -0.51
N ILE A 143 16.87 -13.21 -0.90
CA ILE A 143 18.21 -12.92 -0.36
C ILE A 143 18.62 -11.47 -0.67
N ALA A 144 18.45 -11.02 -1.92
CA ALA A 144 18.75 -9.65 -2.33
C ALA A 144 17.93 -8.62 -1.51
N ALA A 145 16.62 -8.83 -1.39
CA ALA A 145 15.75 -7.96 -0.60
C ALA A 145 16.14 -7.95 0.88
N TRP A 146 16.50 -9.11 1.47
CA TRP A 146 17.00 -9.15 2.84
C TRP A 146 18.31 -8.36 3.00
N LYS A 147 19.25 -8.50 2.06
CA LYS A 147 20.52 -7.76 2.06
C LYS A 147 20.30 -6.25 1.95
N PHE A 148 19.32 -5.82 1.16
CA PHE A 148 19.01 -4.40 0.97
C PHE A 148 18.24 -3.80 2.15
N PHE A 149 17.09 -4.39 2.53
CA PHE A 149 16.21 -3.82 3.56
C PHE A 149 16.60 -4.21 4.99
N ARG A 150 17.50 -5.19 5.17
CA ARG A 150 18.02 -5.66 6.47
C ARG A 150 16.93 -6.05 7.49
N ARG A 151 15.77 -6.51 7.01
CA ARG A 151 14.62 -6.87 7.86
C ARG A 151 13.85 -8.06 7.30
N GLY A 152 13.74 -9.14 8.09
CA GLY A 152 13.00 -10.34 7.68
C GLY A 152 11.54 -10.07 7.35
N LYS A 153 10.86 -9.24 8.14
CA LYS A 153 9.47 -8.84 7.87
C LYS A 153 9.31 -8.08 6.55
N ALA A 154 10.33 -7.35 6.10
CA ALA A 154 10.30 -6.69 4.79
C ALA A 154 10.19 -7.72 3.67
N VAL A 155 10.96 -8.80 3.74
CA VAL A 155 10.93 -9.88 2.74
C VAL A 155 9.53 -10.52 2.66
N GLU A 156 8.90 -10.80 3.82
CA GLU A 156 7.53 -11.34 3.86
C GLU A 156 6.51 -10.38 3.22
N MET A 157 6.62 -9.08 3.51
CA MET A 157 5.74 -8.07 2.92
C MET A 157 5.95 -7.93 1.42
N ILE A 158 7.20 -7.89 0.97
CA ILE A 158 7.57 -7.82 -0.45
C ILE A 158 7.00 -9.04 -1.19
N ASP A 159 7.19 -10.25 -0.66
CA ASP A 159 6.60 -11.48 -1.22
C ASP A 159 5.06 -11.35 -1.33
N GLY A 160 4.41 -10.81 -0.30
CA GLY A 160 2.96 -10.56 -0.30
C GLY A 160 2.53 -9.55 -1.38
N PHE A 161 3.24 -8.42 -1.49
CA PHE A 161 2.97 -7.38 -2.47
C PHE A 161 3.17 -7.88 -3.90
N SER A 162 4.27 -8.59 -4.17
CA SER A 162 4.54 -9.18 -5.47
C SER A 162 3.46 -10.17 -5.89
N ARG A 163 2.94 -10.97 -4.96
CA ARG A 163 1.83 -11.90 -5.24
C ARG A 163 0.54 -11.16 -5.57
N LEU A 164 0.23 -10.07 -4.86
CA LEU A 164 -0.94 -9.23 -5.15
C LEU A 164 -0.82 -8.58 -6.54
N TYR A 165 0.34 -7.98 -6.85
CA TYR A 165 0.59 -7.36 -8.14
C TYR A 165 0.56 -8.37 -9.29
N SER A 166 1.10 -9.57 -9.08
CA SER A 166 1.04 -10.65 -10.07
C SER A 166 -0.40 -11.09 -10.33
N HIS A 167 -1.18 -11.29 -9.25
CA HIS A 167 -2.55 -11.80 -9.33
C HIS A 167 -3.50 -10.83 -10.03
N TYR A 168 -3.49 -9.55 -9.63
CA TYR A 168 -4.41 -8.55 -10.21
C TYR A 168 -3.83 -7.85 -11.45
N ASN A 169 -2.54 -8.02 -11.73
CA ASN A 169 -1.83 -7.36 -12.82
C ASN A 169 -2.05 -5.82 -12.86
N THR A 170 -2.14 -5.18 -11.69
CA THR A 170 -2.33 -3.74 -11.54
C THR A 170 -1.60 -3.23 -10.31
N LEU A 171 -1.21 -1.96 -10.31
CA LEU A 171 -0.68 -1.28 -9.12
C LEU A 171 -1.80 -0.63 -8.28
N ASP A 172 -3.00 -0.45 -8.85
CA ASP A 172 -4.14 0.10 -8.12
C ASP A 172 -4.85 -0.99 -7.31
N LEU A 173 -4.44 -1.10 -6.05
CA LEU A 173 -5.04 -1.96 -5.04
C LEU A 173 -5.51 -1.12 -3.84
N SER A 174 -6.02 0.07 -4.12
CA SER A 174 -6.40 1.07 -3.12
C SER A 174 -7.82 0.90 -2.57
N ALA A 175 -8.66 0.10 -3.23
CA ALA A 175 -10.05 -0.09 -2.85
C ALA A 175 -10.20 -0.76 -1.47
N HIS A 176 -11.27 -0.39 -0.77
CA HIS A 176 -11.60 -0.88 0.55
C HIS A 176 -13.10 -1.10 0.71
N ALA A 177 -13.48 -1.84 1.76
CA ALA A 177 -14.85 -2.14 2.13
C ALA A 177 -15.05 -2.08 3.65
N PHE A 178 -16.28 -1.83 4.10
CA PHE A 178 -16.64 -1.96 5.50
C PHE A 178 -16.70 -3.45 5.89
N PRO A 179 -16.19 -3.88 7.06
CA PRO A 179 -16.03 -5.31 7.37
C PRO A 179 -17.34 -6.07 7.61
N LEU A 180 -18.47 -5.38 7.79
CA LEU A 180 -19.80 -6.00 7.90
C LEU A 180 -20.70 -5.54 6.74
N SER A 181 -21.70 -6.33 6.37
CA SER A 181 -22.70 -5.89 5.38
C SER A 181 -23.51 -4.71 5.90
N LEU A 182 -23.71 -3.68 5.07
CA LEU A 182 -24.57 -2.52 5.40
C LEU A 182 -26.04 -2.87 5.62
N ALA A 183 -26.46 -4.10 5.25
CA ALA A 183 -27.81 -4.61 5.48
C ALA A 183 -27.96 -5.37 6.81
N ALA A 184 -26.85 -5.66 7.51
CA ALA A 184 -26.89 -6.36 8.78
C ALA A 184 -27.30 -5.42 9.93
N HIS A 185 -27.81 -6.00 11.02
CA HIS A 185 -27.97 -5.29 12.28
C HIS A 185 -26.63 -5.23 13.00
N TYR A 186 -26.08 -4.02 13.15
CA TYR A 186 -24.86 -3.80 13.91
C TYR A 186 -24.87 -2.44 14.59
N ASP A 187 -24.09 -2.33 15.67
CA ASP A 187 -23.79 -1.07 16.34
C ASP A 187 -22.34 -1.08 16.84
N TYR A 188 -21.71 0.11 16.82
CA TYR A 188 -20.33 0.25 17.25
C TYR A 188 -19.98 1.70 17.59
N GLN A 189 -19.11 1.84 18.58
CA GLN A 189 -18.49 3.09 19.00
C GLN A 189 -16.98 2.86 19.16
N SER A 190 -16.19 3.93 19.33
CA SER A 190 -14.78 3.72 19.66
C SER A 190 -14.68 3.03 21.01
N THR A 191 -14.16 1.81 20.99
CA THR A 191 -13.83 1.03 22.17
C THR A 191 -12.31 0.95 22.39
N TRP A 192 -11.54 1.67 21.57
CA TRP A 192 -10.09 1.68 21.63
C TRP A 192 -9.58 2.12 23.00
N GLY A 193 -8.51 1.49 23.49
CA GLY A 193 -7.92 1.82 24.79
C GLY A 193 -8.75 1.42 26.02
N SER A 194 -9.99 0.93 25.82
CA SER A 194 -10.83 0.45 26.91
C SER A 194 -10.17 -0.69 27.68
N ARG A 195 -10.40 -0.76 28.99
CA ARG A 195 -9.81 -1.81 29.84
C ARG A 195 -10.41 -3.17 29.49
N ARG A 196 -9.57 -4.19 29.28
CA ARG A 196 -10.01 -5.59 29.16
C ARG A 196 -9.80 -6.32 30.49
N GLY A 197 -10.87 -6.86 31.06
CA GLY A 197 -10.84 -7.50 32.39
C GLY A 197 -10.35 -8.95 32.40
N TRP A 198 -10.46 -9.66 31.27
CA TRP A 198 -10.05 -11.06 31.18
C TRP A 198 -8.57 -11.18 30.77
N GLY A 199 -7.77 -11.98 31.49
CA GLY A 199 -6.36 -12.21 31.15
C GLY A 199 -5.39 -11.08 31.54
N GLY A 200 -5.72 -10.31 32.60
CA GLY A 200 -4.83 -9.29 33.18
C GLY A 200 -5.10 -7.85 32.70
N LEU A 201 -4.27 -6.91 33.16
CA LEU A 201 -4.34 -5.50 32.78
C LEU A 201 -3.92 -5.33 31.32
N ARG A 202 -4.90 -5.13 30.44
CA ARG A 202 -4.68 -4.93 29.00
C ARG A 202 -5.56 -3.80 28.49
N ILE A 203 -5.05 -3.09 27.49
CA ILE A 203 -5.83 -2.14 26.71
C ILE A 203 -6.52 -2.88 25.56
N HIS A 204 -7.57 -2.26 25.03
CA HIS A 204 -8.28 -2.77 23.87
C HIS A 204 -7.68 -2.21 22.58
N GLU A 205 -6.94 -3.06 21.84
CA GLU A 205 -6.27 -2.70 20.58
C GLU A 205 -7.19 -2.89 19.36
N GLY A 206 -8.44 -2.44 19.46
CA GLY A 206 -9.39 -2.53 18.36
C GLY A 206 -10.72 -1.84 18.62
N THR A 207 -11.63 -2.01 17.67
CA THR A 207 -13.03 -1.62 17.77
C THR A 207 -13.90 -2.87 17.76
N ASP A 208 -14.80 -2.98 18.72
CA ASP A 208 -15.80 -4.06 18.77
C ASP A 208 -17.05 -3.61 18.00
N LEU A 209 -17.41 -4.34 16.95
CA LEU A 209 -18.63 -4.15 16.17
C LEU A 209 -19.65 -5.20 16.60
N PHE A 210 -20.61 -4.81 17.43
CA PHE A 210 -21.68 -5.70 17.89
C PHE A 210 -22.63 -5.96 16.74
N ALA A 211 -22.89 -7.24 16.45
CA ALA A 211 -23.75 -7.67 15.35
C ALA A 211 -24.32 -9.05 15.65
N ASP A 212 -25.37 -9.44 14.93
CA ASP A 212 -25.99 -10.74 15.12
C ASP A 212 -25.00 -11.89 14.89
N TYR A 213 -25.12 -12.93 15.71
CA TYR A 213 -24.29 -14.13 15.58
C TYR A 213 -24.48 -14.77 14.20
N GLY A 214 -23.39 -15.00 13.47
CA GLY A 214 -23.43 -15.50 12.10
C GLY A 214 -23.43 -14.41 11.02
N THR A 215 -23.47 -13.12 11.38
CA THR A 215 -23.34 -12.02 10.41
C THR A 215 -22.06 -12.20 9.57
N PRO A 216 -22.13 -12.16 8.22
CA PRO A 216 -20.95 -12.23 7.37
C PRO A 216 -19.93 -11.13 7.67
N VAL A 217 -18.68 -11.54 7.82
CA VAL A 217 -17.51 -10.68 7.98
C VAL A 217 -16.75 -10.67 6.66
N ARG A 218 -16.34 -9.48 6.20
CA ARG A 218 -15.71 -9.24 4.91
C ARG A 218 -14.28 -8.70 5.08
N SER A 219 -13.41 -8.99 4.14
CA SER A 219 -12.10 -8.33 4.05
C SER A 219 -12.29 -6.85 3.79
N THR A 220 -11.51 -6.01 4.48
CA THR A 220 -11.57 -4.55 4.36
C THR A 220 -10.79 -4.00 3.19
N GLY A 221 -9.91 -4.80 2.59
CA GLY A 221 -9.01 -4.39 1.52
C GLY A 221 -8.46 -5.58 0.73
N TYR A 222 -7.68 -5.29 -0.31
CA TYR A 222 -6.82 -6.30 -0.93
C TYR A 222 -5.73 -6.73 0.04
N GLY A 223 -5.45 -8.03 0.13
CA GLY A 223 -4.40 -8.48 1.02
C GLY A 223 -4.10 -9.97 0.98
N ILE A 224 -3.13 -10.38 1.79
CA ILE A 224 -2.74 -11.77 2.00
C ILE A 224 -3.12 -12.20 3.41
N ILE A 225 -3.74 -13.38 3.55
CA ILE A 225 -3.98 -13.99 4.85
C ILE A 225 -2.63 -14.42 5.45
N GLU A 226 -2.10 -13.65 6.40
CA GLU A 226 -0.88 -14.02 7.14
C GLU A 226 -1.18 -15.02 8.27
N MET A 227 -2.40 -14.97 8.79
CA MET A 227 -2.78 -15.71 9.98
C MET A 227 -4.23 -16.18 9.91
N ILE A 228 -4.47 -17.45 10.23
CA ILE A 228 -5.81 -18.04 10.37
C ILE A 228 -5.74 -19.11 11.47
N GLY A 229 -6.82 -19.30 12.22
CA GLY A 229 -6.90 -20.26 13.33
C GLY A 229 -7.18 -19.64 14.70
N TRP A 230 -7.09 -20.49 15.73
CA TRP A 230 -7.43 -20.16 17.11
C TRP A 230 -6.32 -19.40 17.85
N ASN A 231 -6.68 -18.43 18.68
CA ASN A 231 -5.86 -18.01 19.81
C ASN A 231 -6.70 -17.85 21.10
N LYS A 232 -6.03 -17.86 22.26
CA LYS A 232 -6.67 -17.82 23.58
C LYS A 232 -7.59 -16.61 23.78
N TYR A 233 -7.23 -15.45 23.23
CA TYR A 233 -7.94 -14.19 23.46
C TYR A 233 -9.06 -13.95 22.45
N GLY A 234 -8.72 -13.95 21.16
CA GLY A 234 -9.61 -13.68 20.04
C GLY A 234 -10.37 -14.89 19.51
N GLY A 235 -10.15 -16.10 20.02
CA GLY A 235 -10.82 -17.30 19.52
C GLY A 235 -10.44 -17.59 18.08
N TRP A 236 -11.43 -17.91 17.24
CA TRP A 236 -11.23 -17.98 15.79
C TRP A 236 -10.95 -16.59 15.24
N ARG A 237 -9.74 -16.41 14.71
CA ARG A 237 -9.30 -15.13 14.15
C ARG A 237 -8.61 -15.29 12.80
N ILE A 238 -8.64 -14.23 12.02
CA ILE A 238 -7.94 -14.08 10.74
C ILE A 238 -7.18 -12.76 10.73
N GLY A 239 -5.97 -12.80 10.20
CA GLY A 239 -5.06 -11.68 10.05
C GLY A 239 -4.69 -11.50 8.58
N ILE A 240 -4.99 -10.34 8.03
CA ILE A 240 -4.77 -10.00 6.61
C ILE A 240 -3.80 -8.83 6.53
N ARG A 241 -2.77 -8.92 5.69
CA ARG A 241 -1.88 -7.78 5.41
C ARG A 241 -2.18 -7.17 4.05
N ASP A 242 -2.42 -5.86 4.03
CA ASP A 242 -2.74 -5.09 2.82
C ASP A 242 -1.49 -4.59 2.08
N ILE A 243 -1.69 -3.95 0.93
CA ILE A 243 -0.60 -3.40 0.09
C ILE A 243 0.16 -2.24 0.73
N ARG A 244 -0.37 -1.64 1.81
CA ARG A 244 0.29 -0.58 2.58
C ARG A 244 1.05 -1.13 3.79
N GLY A 245 1.10 -2.46 3.93
CA GLY A 245 1.71 -3.14 5.06
C GLY A 245 0.85 -3.13 6.33
N ASN A 246 -0.38 -2.62 6.26
CA ASN A 246 -1.30 -2.61 7.40
C ASN A 246 -1.77 -4.03 7.67
N TYR A 247 -1.82 -4.40 8.94
CA TYR A 247 -2.36 -5.67 9.38
C TYR A 247 -3.75 -5.50 9.98
N HIS A 248 -4.71 -6.17 9.35
CA HIS A 248 -6.12 -6.18 9.68
C HIS A 248 -6.43 -7.44 10.47
N TYR A 249 -6.87 -7.28 11.71
CA TYR A 249 -7.12 -8.38 12.64
C TYR A 249 -8.61 -8.52 12.89
N PHE A 250 -9.18 -9.68 12.56
CA PHE A 250 -10.59 -10.00 12.74
C PHE A 250 -10.70 -11.16 13.72
N ALA A 251 -11.40 -10.97 14.82
CA ALA A 251 -11.50 -11.96 15.88
C ALA A 251 -12.93 -12.19 16.37
N HIS A 252 -13.05 -13.14 17.28
CA HIS A 252 -14.29 -13.64 17.86
C HIS A 252 -15.21 -14.33 16.85
N LEU A 253 -14.66 -14.80 15.74
CA LEU A 253 -15.45 -15.41 14.69
C LEU A 253 -16.12 -16.71 15.17
N LYS A 254 -17.29 -17.02 14.62
CA LYS A 254 -17.93 -18.34 14.75
C LYS A 254 -17.16 -19.40 13.96
N GLY A 255 -16.61 -19.00 12.83
CA GLY A 255 -15.91 -19.83 11.87
C GLY A 255 -15.51 -19.01 10.64
N TYR A 256 -14.82 -19.66 9.71
CA TYR A 256 -14.32 -19.04 8.49
C TYR A 256 -15.24 -19.30 7.30
N ALA A 257 -15.17 -18.43 6.30
CA ALA A 257 -15.70 -18.75 4.99
C ALA A 257 -14.97 -20.00 4.42
N PRO A 258 -15.61 -20.80 3.55
CA PRO A 258 -15.01 -22.00 3.00
C PRO A 258 -13.66 -21.76 2.30
N HIS A 259 -12.79 -22.77 2.35
CA HIS A 259 -11.52 -22.80 1.61
C HIS A 259 -10.50 -21.70 1.94
N LEU A 260 -10.65 -20.98 3.06
CA LEU A 260 -9.62 -20.04 3.49
C LEU A 260 -8.46 -20.73 4.22
N GLN A 261 -7.24 -20.38 3.83
CA GLN A 261 -6.01 -20.80 4.49
C GLN A 261 -4.96 -19.69 4.46
N LYS A 262 -3.91 -19.86 5.27
CA LYS A 262 -2.76 -18.95 5.27
C LYS A 262 -2.17 -18.87 3.86
N GLY A 263 -1.85 -17.65 3.44
CA GLY A 263 -1.28 -17.34 2.15
C GLY A 263 -2.31 -17.00 1.07
N HIS A 264 -3.61 -17.23 1.26
CA HIS A 264 -4.61 -16.83 0.27
C HIS A 264 -4.67 -15.32 0.07
N ILE A 265 -4.92 -14.92 -1.18
CA ILE A 265 -5.24 -13.56 -1.57
C ILE A 265 -6.72 -13.31 -1.27
N VAL A 266 -7.02 -12.13 -0.74
CA VAL A 266 -8.39 -11.65 -0.54
C VAL A 266 -8.57 -10.28 -1.19
N GLU A 267 -9.81 -9.96 -1.54
CA GLU A 267 -10.21 -8.67 -2.10
C GLU A 267 -11.22 -7.92 -1.20
N PRO A 268 -11.37 -6.59 -1.34
CA PRO A 268 -12.31 -5.81 -0.55
C PRO A 268 -13.74 -6.34 -0.70
N GLY A 269 -14.42 -6.59 0.42
CA GLY A 269 -15.79 -7.10 0.42
C GLY A 269 -15.92 -8.62 0.31
N GLN A 270 -14.82 -9.34 0.03
CA GLN A 270 -14.83 -10.81 0.05
C GLN A 270 -15.18 -11.33 1.45
N GLU A 271 -16.11 -12.26 1.54
CA GLU A 271 -16.48 -12.91 2.80
C GLU A 271 -15.31 -13.74 3.34
N ILE A 272 -14.96 -13.53 4.62
CA ILE A 272 -13.83 -14.17 5.30
C ILE A 272 -14.22 -15.00 6.52
N GLY A 273 -15.46 -14.87 6.97
CA GLY A 273 -15.97 -15.60 8.13
C GLY A 273 -17.26 -15.00 8.63
N TYR A 274 -17.60 -15.34 9.87
CA TYR A 274 -18.88 -14.97 10.45
C TYR A 274 -18.70 -14.48 11.88
N VAL A 275 -19.43 -13.44 12.26
CA VAL A 275 -19.49 -12.91 13.62
C VAL A 275 -19.84 -14.04 14.59
N GLY A 276 -19.15 -14.08 15.72
CA GLY A 276 -19.36 -15.08 16.74
C GLY A 276 -19.11 -14.53 18.13
N SER A 277 -18.81 -15.45 19.05
CA SER A 277 -18.49 -15.16 20.44
C SER A 277 -17.35 -16.05 20.95
N SER A 278 -16.45 -16.44 20.04
CA SER A 278 -15.36 -17.37 20.36
C SER A 278 -14.17 -16.67 21.01
N GLY A 279 -13.48 -17.36 21.92
CA GLY A 279 -12.28 -16.87 22.59
C GLY A 279 -12.41 -16.88 24.12
N TYR A 280 -11.51 -16.17 24.79
CA TYR A 280 -11.35 -16.16 26.24
C TYR A 280 -11.23 -17.56 26.86
N GLY A 281 -10.40 -18.42 26.24
CA GLY A 281 -10.20 -19.79 26.73
C GLY A 281 -9.47 -20.72 25.76
N PRO A 282 -9.42 -22.02 26.07
CA PRO A 282 -8.93 -23.06 25.16
C PRO A 282 -9.78 -23.16 23.88
N PRO A 283 -9.26 -23.80 22.81
CA PRO A 283 -9.99 -24.04 21.56
C PRO A 283 -11.43 -24.51 21.78
N GLY A 284 -12.39 -23.84 21.10
CA GLY A 284 -13.82 -24.13 21.21
C GLY A 284 -14.57 -23.34 22.29
N THR A 285 -13.90 -22.49 23.07
CA THR A 285 -14.58 -21.63 24.06
C THR A 285 -15.48 -20.59 23.37
N MET A 286 -16.78 -20.56 23.69
CA MET A 286 -17.73 -19.60 23.12
C MET A 286 -18.68 -19.03 24.18
N GLY A 287 -19.37 -17.93 23.87
CA GLY A 287 -20.46 -17.39 24.70
C GLY A 287 -20.02 -16.67 25.97
N LYS A 288 -18.75 -16.27 26.09
CA LYS A 288 -18.22 -15.52 27.25
C LYS A 288 -18.56 -14.02 27.21
N PHE A 289 -19.11 -13.55 26.10
CA PHE A 289 -19.47 -12.16 25.83
C PHE A 289 -20.51 -12.12 24.68
N PRO A 290 -21.25 -11.00 24.53
CA PRO A 290 -22.20 -10.83 23.43
C PRO A 290 -21.51 -10.97 22.06
N PRO A 291 -22.20 -11.49 21.03
CA PRO A 291 -21.62 -11.62 19.69
C PRO A 291 -21.14 -10.27 19.14
N HIS A 292 -19.91 -10.25 18.64
CA HIS A 292 -19.32 -9.08 17.99
C HIS A 292 -18.14 -9.49 17.11
N LEU A 293 -17.81 -8.65 16.14
CA LEU A 293 -16.53 -8.67 15.46
C LEU A 293 -15.56 -7.77 16.24
N HIS A 294 -14.48 -8.33 16.76
CA HIS A 294 -13.34 -7.50 17.16
C HIS A 294 -12.47 -7.21 15.93
N TYR A 295 -12.36 -5.93 15.57
CA TYR A 295 -11.54 -5.46 14.47
C TYR A 295 -10.35 -4.64 14.99
N GLY A 296 -9.14 -5.14 14.78
CA GLY A 296 -7.88 -4.46 15.10
C GLY A 296 -7.17 -3.99 13.84
N LEU A 297 -6.45 -2.87 13.94
CA LEU A 297 -5.64 -2.32 12.87
C LEU A 297 -4.24 -2.02 13.40
N TYR A 298 -3.24 -2.52 12.69
CA TYR A 298 -1.84 -2.36 13.05
C TYR A 298 -1.07 -1.81 11.86
N LEU A 299 -0.27 -0.77 12.09
CA LEU A 299 0.55 -0.12 11.07
C LEU A 299 2.01 -0.50 11.27
N ASP A 300 2.79 -0.42 10.20
CA ASP A 300 4.22 -0.69 10.20
C ASP A 300 5.00 0.56 9.77
N ASN A 301 5.99 0.97 10.58
CA ASN A 301 6.83 2.14 10.29
C ASN A 301 8.20 1.78 9.69
N GLY A 302 8.35 0.57 9.16
CA GLY A 302 9.62 0.03 8.67
C GLY A 302 10.53 -0.54 9.77
N LYS A 303 10.19 -0.37 11.05
CA LYS A 303 10.96 -0.89 12.20
C LYS A 303 10.12 -1.81 13.07
N THR A 304 8.96 -1.33 13.49
CA THR A 304 8.06 -2.01 14.42
C THR A 304 6.63 -1.86 13.97
N GLU A 305 5.84 -2.90 14.23
CA GLU A 305 4.39 -2.83 14.09
C GLU A 305 3.78 -2.22 15.36
N PHE A 306 2.74 -1.40 15.21
CA PHE A 306 2.03 -0.78 16.32
C PHE A 306 0.54 -0.66 16.03
N SER A 307 -0.27 -0.87 17.05
CA SER A 307 -1.72 -0.83 16.97
C SER A 307 -2.23 0.62 16.92
N VAL A 308 -3.30 0.88 16.16
CA VAL A 308 -3.98 2.20 16.09
C VAL A 308 -5.50 2.08 16.23
N ASP A 309 -6.17 3.15 16.68
CA ASP A 309 -7.64 3.18 16.76
C ASP A 309 -8.26 2.99 15.35
N PRO A 310 -8.96 1.88 15.08
CA PRO A 310 -9.57 1.66 13.78
C PRO A 310 -10.91 2.38 13.62
N TYR A 311 -11.51 2.92 14.69
CA TYR A 311 -12.84 3.52 14.62
C TYR A 311 -12.96 4.64 13.55
N PRO A 312 -12.03 5.60 13.44
CA PRO A 312 -12.14 6.65 12.43
C PRO A 312 -12.15 6.10 11.00
N VAL A 313 -11.32 5.11 10.70
CA VAL A 313 -11.25 4.53 9.35
C VAL A 313 -12.48 3.68 9.03
N LEU A 314 -13.00 2.93 10.02
CA LEU A 314 -14.25 2.20 9.88
C LEU A 314 -15.42 3.13 9.54
N ARG A 315 -15.51 4.30 10.18
CA ARG A 315 -16.56 5.31 9.88
C ARG A 315 -16.43 5.86 8.46
N VAL A 316 -15.21 6.04 7.96
CA VAL A 316 -14.96 6.49 6.58
C VAL A 316 -15.41 5.42 5.59
N TRP A 317 -14.96 4.18 5.76
CA TRP A 317 -15.32 3.06 4.87
C TRP A 317 -16.82 2.79 4.84
N GLU A 318 -17.49 2.82 6.00
CA GLU A 318 -18.94 2.67 6.09
C GLU A 318 -19.67 3.75 5.29
N ARG A 319 -19.27 5.02 5.46
CA ARG A 319 -19.89 6.17 4.78
C ARG A 319 -19.71 6.10 3.27
N GLU A 320 -18.51 5.75 2.81
CA GLU A 320 -18.20 5.65 1.39
C GLU A 320 -18.97 4.50 0.72
N GLU A 321 -19.07 3.35 1.38
CA GLU A 321 -19.86 2.23 0.86
C GLU A 321 -21.35 2.58 0.79
N ARG A 322 -21.89 3.29 1.80
CA ARG A 322 -23.28 3.81 1.76
C ARG A 322 -23.49 4.79 0.60
N ALA A 323 -22.52 5.66 0.32
CA ALA A 323 -22.59 6.61 -0.79
C ALA A 323 -22.59 5.89 -2.15
N LYS A 324 -21.70 4.90 -2.34
CA LYS A 324 -21.65 4.07 -3.56
C LYS A 324 -22.97 3.33 -3.81
N LYS A 325 -23.58 2.77 -2.77
CA LYS A 325 -24.89 2.10 -2.87
C LYS A 325 -26.02 3.05 -3.28
N LYS A 326 -25.98 4.32 -2.84
CA LYS A 326 -26.96 5.34 -3.27
C LYS A 326 -26.77 5.78 -4.71
N ALA A 327 -25.55 5.76 -5.23
CA ALA A 327 -25.26 6.17 -6.62
C ALA A 327 -25.59 5.09 -7.65
N THR A 328 -25.80 3.85 -7.22
CA THR A 328 -26.10 2.69 -8.08
C THR A 328 -27.60 2.34 -8.13
N HIS A 329 -28.43 3.09 -7.39
CA HIS A 329 -29.88 3.01 -7.37
C HIS A 329 -30.49 4.34 -7.84
#